data_AF-A0A239WNS3-F1
#
_entry.id   AF-A0A239WNS3-F1
#
_cell.length_a   1.000
_cell.length_b   1.000
_cell.length_c   1.000
_cell.angle_alpha   90.00
_cell.angle_beta   90.00
_cell.angle_gamma   90.00
#
_symmetry.space_group_name_H-M   'P 1'
#
loop_
_entity.id
_entity.type
_entity.pdbx_description
1 polymer ?
#
loop_
_entity_poly.entity_id
_entity_poly.type
_entity_poly.pdbx_seq_one_letter_code
_entity_poly.pdbx_strand_id
1 'polypeptide(L)'
;MKKAGLAIKYLLALFPSVVTLTMIVVGIISFPVSLISNLDLVSSEIIIIVLMIICGVRFFRSGISKQWQVLYWFTSILTIFLFFVWSKRAILIQPLQITVPLVLFEKNLQNLRKYINDNISAFFWLNVYDSIFICLNFLVGTNKHISENIQKILVPLNIPISYADAVLGAFFLFFWLLLAPVFRSWFGIHFFRKQNPISLPADRVLWGTYLLGYFLSLAILTIYINTYFTISQINSNPIFIMLVYTIYLSSNVFLWNPVYVSLINLGENKDKLISNWILSSLILVLLVLVDQVESDTIGILTWFLPILLPNFIGELYKISDKYQRGEKVSHSLKMEKHLYHLTMISFNTLLIFNIISIISVTDEGEHKFKQFVISTLSGLLKTDSSSGVVLSLFSSLIMVLFSLFLAWWLSKGIVKLLKNIYLDPSKGYFN
;
A
#
# COMPACT_ATOMS: atom_id res chain seq x y z
N MET A 1 36.58 -4.18 13.37
CA MET A 1 35.21 -3.89 13.90
C MET A 1 34.21 -3.37 12.84
N LYS A 2 34.54 -2.41 11.96
CA LYS A 2 33.58 -1.85 10.96
C LYS A 2 32.92 -2.88 10.01
N LYS A 3 33.65 -3.91 9.54
CA LYS A 3 33.11 -4.94 8.63
C LYS A 3 32.11 -5.90 9.30
N ALA A 4 32.32 -6.24 10.57
CA ALA A 4 31.42 -7.12 11.32
C ALA A 4 30.07 -6.44 11.61
N GLY A 5 30.08 -5.16 12.00
CA GLY A 5 28.85 -4.40 12.21
C GLY A 5 28.00 -4.23 10.94
N LEU A 6 28.64 -4.11 9.76
CA LEU A 6 27.92 -4.05 8.48
C LEU A 6 27.27 -5.40 8.14
N ALA A 7 27.97 -6.52 8.37
CA ALA A 7 27.45 -7.87 8.13
C ALA A 7 26.25 -8.19 9.05
N ILE A 8 26.32 -7.81 10.32
CA ILE A 8 25.21 -7.97 11.28
C ILE A 8 24.00 -7.14 10.85
N LYS A 9 24.20 -5.88 10.43
CA LYS A 9 23.11 -5.04 9.91
C LYS A 9 22.48 -5.62 8.66
N TYR A 10 23.30 -6.16 7.76
CA TYR A 10 22.81 -6.80 6.54
C TYR A 10 21.97 -8.04 6.84
N LEU A 11 22.41 -8.89 7.76
CA LEU A 11 21.65 -10.07 8.21
C LEU A 11 20.34 -9.66 8.89
N LEU A 12 20.34 -8.67 9.78
CA LEU A 12 19.14 -8.19 10.48
C LEU A 12 18.13 -7.48 9.55
N ALA A 13 18.63 -6.78 8.54
CA ALA A 13 17.77 -6.16 7.52
C ALA A 13 17.04 -7.23 6.68
N LEU A 14 17.75 -8.32 6.35
CA LEU A 14 17.24 -9.42 5.52
C LEU A 14 16.45 -10.49 6.28
N PHE A 15 16.68 -10.61 7.58
CA PHE A 15 16.19 -11.74 8.37
C PHE A 15 14.67 -11.96 8.24
N PRO A 16 13.80 -10.93 8.40
CA PRO A 16 12.36 -11.14 8.24
C PRO A 16 11.99 -11.65 6.84
N SER A 17 12.58 -11.08 5.79
CA SER A 17 12.30 -11.47 4.41
C SER A 17 12.75 -12.89 4.09
N VAL A 18 13.94 -13.28 4.55
CA VAL A 18 14.45 -14.65 4.39
C VAL A 18 13.53 -15.63 5.12
N VAL A 19 13.15 -15.33 6.37
CA VAL A 19 12.24 -16.20 7.15
C VAL A 19 10.87 -16.33 6.47
N THR A 20 10.33 -15.25 5.89
CA THR A 20 9.08 -15.38 5.15
C THR A 20 9.20 -16.19 3.87
N LEU A 21 10.29 -16.02 3.13
CA LEU A 21 10.55 -16.81 1.94
C LEU A 21 10.66 -18.29 2.30
N THR A 22 11.31 -18.61 3.43
CA THR A 22 11.34 -19.99 3.92
C THR A 22 9.96 -20.53 4.23
N MET A 23 9.11 -19.75 4.90
CA MET A 23 7.75 -20.19 5.22
C MET A 23 6.90 -20.41 3.96
N ILE A 24 7.08 -19.57 2.94
CA ILE A 24 6.41 -19.75 1.64
C ILE A 24 6.89 -21.05 0.97
N VAL A 25 8.21 -21.31 0.96
CA VAL A 25 8.77 -22.54 0.40
C VAL A 25 8.26 -23.77 1.16
N VAL A 26 8.22 -23.72 2.50
CA VAL A 26 7.61 -24.79 3.32
C VAL A 26 6.16 -25.00 2.90
N GLY A 27 5.35 -23.94 2.83
CA GLY A 27 3.94 -24.03 2.44
C GLY A 27 3.75 -24.65 1.06
N ILE A 28 4.53 -24.24 0.07
CA ILE A 28 4.47 -24.77 -1.31
C ILE A 28 4.82 -26.26 -1.35
N ILE A 29 5.76 -26.73 -0.53
CA ILE A 29 6.18 -28.13 -0.52
C ILE A 29 5.22 -28.99 0.33
N SER A 30 4.82 -28.50 1.49
CA SER A 30 3.98 -29.24 2.43
C SER A 30 2.52 -29.31 1.98
N PHE A 31 2.00 -28.32 1.25
CA PHE A 31 0.61 -28.32 0.80
C PHE A 31 0.27 -29.48 -0.15
N PRO A 32 1.02 -29.75 -1.25
CA PRO A 32 0.78 -30.90 -2.11
C PRO A 32 0.93 -32.23 -1.38
N VAL A 33 1.89 -32.32 -0.46
CA VAL A 33 2.11 -33.52 0.37
C VAL A 33 0.88 -33.78 1.25
N SER A 34 0.29 -32.74 1.83
CA SER A 34 -0.92 -32.86 2.67
C SER A 34 -2.18 -33.32 1.91
N LEU A 35 -2.20 -33.22 0.58
CA LEU A 35 -3.32 -33.70 -0.25
C LEU A 35 -3.27 -35.22 -0.48
N ILE A 36 -2.14 -35.88 -0.19
CA ILE A 36 -1.94 -37.31 -0.41
C ILE A 36 -2.08 -38.02 0.94
N SER A 37 -3.14 -38.82 1.10
CA SER A 37 -3.55 -39.41 2.39
C SER A 37 -2.49 -40.26 3.11
N ASN A 38 -1.47 -40.73 2.39
CA ASN A 38 -0.41 -41.61 2.92
C ASN A 38 0.94 -40.89 3.11
N LEU A 39 1.02 -39.58 2.83
CA LEU A 39 2.26 -38.81 2.99
C LEU A 39 2.14 -37.86 4.18
N ASP A 40 3.08 -38.00 5.11
CA ASP A 40 3.18 -37.18 6.30
C ASP A 40 4.13 -35.99 6.09
N LEU A 41 4.19 -35.10 7.09
CA LEU A 41 5.16 -33.99 7.16
C LEU A 41 6.63 -34.44 6.99
N VAL A 42 6.94 -35.68 7.38
CA VAL A 42 8.27 -36.29 7.18
C VAL A 42 8.62 -36.40 5.70
N SER A 43 7.64 -36.70 4.84
CA SER A 43 7.83 -36.76 3.39
C SER A 43 8.23 -35.39 2.83
N SER A 44 7.63 -34.30 3.33
CA SER A 44 8.04 -32.94 2.95
C SER A 44 9.45 -32.58 3.42
N GLU A 45 9.88 -33.03 4.61
CA GLU A 45 11.26 -32.86 5.08
C GLU A 45 12.26 -33.59 4.18
N ILE A 46 11.97 -34.83 3.75
CA ILE A 46 12.83 -35.58 2.83
C ILE A 46 12.97 -34.85 1.49
N ILE A 47 11.87 -34.32 0.93
CA ILE A 47 11.91 -33.53 -0.30
C ILE A 47 12.82 -32.31 -0.13
N ILE A 48 12.74 -31.61 1.00
CA ILE A 48 13.59 -30.45 1.31
C ILE A 48 15.06 -30.86 1.41
N ILE A 49 15.39 -31.99 2.05
CA ILE A 49 16.76 -32.51 2.13
C ILE A 49 17.32 -32.80 0.72
N VAL A 50 16.53 -33.43 -0.15
CA VAL A 50 16.93 -33.66 -1.55
C VAL A 50 17.18 -32.34 -2.28
N LEU A 51 16.29 -31.36 -2.13
CA LEU A 51 16.46 -30.02 -2.73
C LEU A 51 17.69 -29.28 -2.20
N MET A 52 18.02 -29.42 -0.92
CA MET A 52 19.25 -28.87 -0.33
C MET A 52 20.50 -29.49 -0.95
N ILE A 53 20.52 -30.80 -1.18
CA ILE A 53 21.67 -31.47 -1.81
C ILE A 53 21.82 -30.97 -3.25
N ILE A 54 20.72 -30.88 -4.01
CA ILE A 54 20.73 -30.35 -5.37
C ILE A 54 21.25 -28.90 -5.40
N CYS A 55 20.76 -28.06 -4.48
CA CYS A 55 21.24 -26.69 -4.32
C CYS A 55 22.73 -26.64 -3.98
N GLY A 56 23.22 -27.51 -3.09
CA GLY A 56 24.63 -27.60 -2.71
C GLY A 56 25.54 -27.96 -3.87
N VAL A 57 25.14 -28.93 -4.70
CA VAL A 57 25.88 -29.32 -5.91
C VAL A 57 25.92 -28.18 -6.93
N ARG A 58 24.79 -27.48 -7.14
CA ARG A 58 24.74 -26.31 -8.03
C ARG A 58 25.63 -25.17 -7.50
N PHE A 59 25.63 -24.96 -6.18
CA PHE A 59 26.43 -23.94 -5.50
C PHE A 59 27.94 -24.22 -5.58
N PHE A 60 28.33 -25.49 -5.63
CA PHE A 60 29.71 -25.89 -5.87
C PHE A 60 30.19 -25.52 -7.28
N ARG A 61 29.31 -25.62 -8.28
CA ARG A 61 29.61 -25.31 -9.69
C ARG A 61 29.64 -23.82 -10.02
N SER A 62 29.08 -22.95 -9.18
CA SER A 62 28.88 -21.52 -9.48
C SER A 62 30.08 -20.60 -9.20
N GLY A 63 31.26 -21.16 -8.85
CA GLY A 63 32.50 -20.39 -8.70
C GLY A 63 32.57 -19.50 -7.45
N ILE A 64 31.76 -19.79 -6.43
CA ILE A 64 31.70 -19.05 -5.16
C ILE A 64 32.94 -19.38 -4.30
N SER A 65 33.36 -18.45 -3.43
CA SER A 65 34.54 -18.67 -2.57
C SER A 65 34.42 -19.94 -1.73
N LYS A 66 35.53 -20.67 -1.56
CA LYS A 66 35.59 -21.90 -0.76
C LYS A 66 35.03 -21.76 0.66
N GLN A 67 35.19 -20.59 1.31
CA GLN A 67 34.69 -20.35 2.67
C GLN A 67 33.16 -20.51 2.78
N TRP A 68 32.40 -19.90 1.88
CA TRP A 68 30.94 -20.00 1.85
C TRP A 68 30.45 -21.41 1.49
N GLN A 69 31.20 -22.13 0.65
CA GLN A 69 30.88 -23.52 0.29
C GLN A 69 31.05 -24.45 1.50
N VAL A 70 32.14 -24.31 2.26
CA VAL A 70 32.37 -25.09 3.48
C VAL A 70 31.31 -24.80 4.52
N LEU A 71 30.96 -23.51 4.72
CA LEU A 71 29.89 -23.11 5.65
C LEU A 71 28.54 -23.75 5.26
N TYR A 72 28.19 -23.72 3.97
CA TYR A 72 26.95 -24.32 3.46
C TYR A 72 26.88 -25.81 3.78
N TRP A 73 27.91 -26.58 3.43
CA TRP A 73 27.93 -28.03 3.67
C TRP A 73 27.97 -28.38 5.16
N PHE A 74 28.74 -27.64 5.96
CA PHE A 74 28.78 -27.82 7.41
C PHE A 74 27.38 -27.63 8.02
N THR A 75 26.70 -26.53 7.67
CA THR A 75 25.34 -26.31 8.15
C THR A 75 24.38 -27.37 7.62
N SER A 76 24.53 -27.84 6.38
CA SER A 76 23.66 -28.86 5.76
C SER A 76 23.76 -30.21 6.48
N ILE A 77 24.96 -30.62 6.88
CA ILE A 77 25.16 -31.82 7.70
C ILE A 77 24.47 -31.65 9.06
N LEU A 78 24.59 -30.47 9.66
CA LEU A 78 23.99 -30.17 10.96
C LEU A 78 22.45 -30.20 10.91
N THR A 79 21.84 -29.71 9.84
CA THR A 79 20.37 -29.75 9.67
C THR A 79 19.85 -31.14 9.30
N ILE A 80 20.62 -31.95 8.58
CA ILE A 80 20.33 -33.38 8.38
C ILE A 80 20.42 -34.12 9.71
N PHE A 81 21.41 -33.82 10.55
CA PHE A 81 21.49 -34.39 11.89
C PHE A 81 20.28 -33.99 12.75
N LEU A 82 19.87 -32.70 12.71
CA LEU A 82 18.68 -32.22 13.41
C LEU A 82 17.39 -32.90 12.93
N PHE A 83 17.29 -33.32 11.66
CA PHE A 83 16.17 -34.12 11.17
C PHE A 83 16.05 -35.46 11.91
N PHE A 84 17.16 -36.16 12.13
CA PHE A 84 17.16 -37.43 12.85
C PHE A 84 16.84 -37.28 14.34
N VAL A 85 17.22 -36.16 14.96
CA VAL A 85 16.98 -35.90 16.40
C VAL A 85 15.59 -35.30 16.66
N TRP A 86 15.07 -34.47 15.74
CA TRP A 86 13.92 -33.60 15.93
C TRP A 86 12.97 -33.63 14.72
N SER A 87 12.65 -34.84 14.27
CA SER A 87 11.76 -35.10 13.13
C SER A 87 10.44 -34.32 13.25
N LYS A 88 9.91 -33.85 12.11
CA LYS A 88 8.69 -33.03 11.96
C LYS A 88 8.80 -31.55 12.36
N ARG A 89 9.84 -31.13 13.10
CA ARG A 89 10.06 -29.71 13.47
C ARG A 89 11.20 -29.06 12.71
N ALA A 90 12.13 -29.86 12.17
CA ALA A 90 13.26 -29.39 11.39
C ALA A 90 12.83 -28.70 10.08
N ILE A 91 11.62 -29.00 9.58
CA ILE A 91 11.04 -28.42 8.37
C ILE A 91 10.99 -26.89 8.37
N LEU A 92 10.90 -26.25 9.55
CA LEU A 92 10.85 -24.79 9.65
C LEU A 92 12.24 -24.14 9.44
N ILE A 93 13.32 -24.88 9.69
CA ILE A 93 14.69 -24.37 9.66
C ILE A 93 15.41 -24.80 8.38
N GLN A 94 15.17 -26.01 7.89
CA GLN A 94 15.89 -26.59 6.73
C GLN A 94 15.81 -25.73 5.45
N PRO A 95 14.66 -25.15 5.05
CA PRO A 95 14.57 -24.32 3.84
C PRO A 95 15.37 -23.02 3.93
N LEU A 96 15.80 -22.61 5.14
CA LEU A 96 16.66 -21.45 5.33
C LEU A 96 18.01 -21.63 4.63
N GLN A 97 18.47 -22.88 4.53
CA GLN A 97 19.68 -23.22 3.78
C GLN A 97 19.50 -23.15 2.28
N ILE A 98 18.29 -23.30 1.76
CA ILE A 98 18.02 -23.12 0.34
C ILE A 98 17.87 -21.62 0.03
N THR A 99 17.10 -20.91 0.84
CA THR A 99 16.72 -19.51 0.59
C THR A 99 17.86 -18.52 0.77
N VAL A 100 18.70 -18.67 1.81
CA VAL A 100 19.81 -17.74 2.07
C VAL A 100 20.79 -17.68 0.89
N PRO A 101 21.31 -18.82 0.38
CA PRO A 101 22.23 -18.79 -0.76
C PRO A 101 21.58 -18.28 -2.04
N LEU A 102 20.30 -18.59 -2.29
CA LEU A 102 19.59 -18.05 -3.45
C LEU A 102 19.55 -16.52 -3.40
N VAL A 103 19.16 -15.93 -2.27
CA VAL A 103 19.12 -14.47 -2.12
C VAL A 103 20.51 -13.85 -2.28
N LEU A 104 21.54 -14.48 -1.69
CA LEU A 104 22.90 -13.92 -1.66
C LEU A 104 23.67 -14.06 -2.98
N PHE A 105 23.50 -15.15 -3.73
CA PHE A 105 24.41 -15.49 -4.83
C PHE A 105 23.72 -15.63 -6.19
N GLU A 106 22.40 -15.76 -6.26
CA GLU A 106 21.72 -15.97 -7.54
C GLU A 106 21.77 -14.71 -8.42
N LYS A 107 22.18 -14.86 -9.70
CA LYS A 107 22.35 -13.73 -10.61
C LYS A 107 21.03 -12.98 -10.87
N ASN A 108 19.93 -13.71 -11.00
CA ASN A 108 18.60 -13.13 -11.27
C ASN A 108 18.12 -12.18 -10.15
N LEU A 109 18.63 -12.34 -8.92
CA LEU A 109 18.29 -11.51 -7.77
C LEU A 109 19.26 -10.33 -7.55
N GLN A 110 20.11 -10.01 -8.54
CA GLN A 110 21.07 -8.91 -8.41
C GLN A 110 20.41 -7.55 -8.18
N ASN A 111 19.28 -7.27 -8.83
CA ASN A 111 18.54 -6.01 -8.64
C ASN A 111 17.96 -5.91 -7.22
N LEU A 112 17.40 -7.01 -6.71
CA LEU A 112 16.89 -7.10 -5.34
C LEU A 112 18.02 -6.90 -4.32
N ARG A 113 19.18 -7.54 -4.53
CA ARG A 113 20.35 -7.33 -3.67
C ARG A 113 20.84 -5.90 -3.70
N LYS A 114 20.90 -5.26 -4.87
CA LYS A 114 21.31 -3.85 -4.99
C LYS A 114 20.35 -2.97 -4.19
N TYR A 115 19.04 -3.14 -4.41
CA TYR A 115 18.01 -2.44 -3.64
C TYR A 115 18.18 -2.62 -2.12
N ILE A 116 18.39 -3.85 -1.65
CA ILE A 116 18.59 -4.12 -0.22
C ILE A 116 19.87 -3.48 0.30
N ASN A 117 20.96 -3.58 -0.45
CA ASN A 117 22.24 -2.97 -0.11
C ASN A 117 22.13 -1.46 0.04
N ASP A 118 21.41 -0.80 -0.87
CA ASP A 118 21.18 0.63 -0.84
C ASP A 118 20.31 1.03 0.37
N ASN A 119 19.49 0.12 0.92
CA ASN A 119 18.54 0.39 2.00
C ASN A 119 18.87 -0.27 3.36
N ILE A 120 20.07 -0.86 3.55
CA ILE A 120 20.42 -1.61 4.78
C ILE A 120 20.09 -0.84 6.06
N SER A 121 20.47 0.44 6.13
CA SER A 121 20.29 1.25 7.34
C SER A 121 18.82 1.59 7.58
N ALA A 122 18.04 1.81 6.51
CA ALA A 122 16.62 2.04 6.60
C ALA A 122 15.88 0.77 7.06
N PHE A 123 16.16 -0.39 6.45
CA PHE A 123 15.56 -1.66 6.84
C PHE A 123 15.92 -2.08 8.27
N PHE A 124 17.17 -1.87 8.68
CA PHE A 124 17.55 -2.09 10.06
C PHE A 124 16.69 -1.27 11.03
N TRP A 125 16.53 0.03 10.76
CA TRP A 125 15.67 0.89 11.58
C TRP A 125 14.21 0.44 11.57
N LEU A 126 13.63 0.19 10.39
CA LEU A 126 12.23 -0.22 10.26
C LEU A 126 11.98 -1.51 11.05
N ASN A 127 12.82 -2.54 10.88
CA ASN A 127 12.66 -3.82 11.58
C ASN A 127 12.82 -3.67 13.10
N VAL A 128 13.78 -2.86 13.57
CA VAL A 128 13.97 -2.59 15.01
C VAL A 128 12.78 -1.82 15.58
N TYR A 129 12.36 -0.76 14.90
CA TYR A 129 11.21 0.05 15.29
C TYR A 129 9.95 -0.80 15.39
N ASP A 130 9.66 -1.59 14.35
CA ASP A 130 8.49 -2.45 14.28
C ASP A 130 8.52 -3.52 15.36
N SER A 131 9.68 -4.13 15.63
CA SER A 131 9.83 -5.12 16.72
C SER A 131 9.56 -4.51 18.09
N ILE A 132 10.08 -3.31 18.35
CA ILE A 132 9.82 -2.57 19.59
C ILE A 132 8.34 -2.24 19.70
N PHE A 133 7.72 -1.74 18.63
CA PHE A 133 6.31 -1.39 18.58
C PHE A 133 5.40 -2.59 18.84
N ILE A 134 5.70 -3.74 18.25
CA ILE A 134 4.98 -5.00 18.49
C ILE A 134 5.14 -5.42 19.95
N CYS A 135 6.35 -5.37 20.51
CA CYS A 135 6.58 -5.71 21.91
C CYS A 135 5.80 -4.78 22.86
N LEU A 136 5.76 -3.47 22.57
CA LEU A 136 4.98 -2.49 23.32
C LEU A 136 3.47 -2.80 23.26
N ASN A 137 2.93 -3.19 22.09
CA ASN A 137 1.53 -3.64 21.99
C ASN A 137 1.22 -4.77 22.98
N PHE A 138 2.08 -5.80 23.02
CA PHE A 138 1.89 -6.92 23.94
C PHE A 138 2.02 -6.50 25.40
N LEU A 139 3.00 -5.67 25.74
CA LEU A 139 3.18 -5.21 27.12
C LEU A 139 2.00 -4.37 27.61
N VAL A 140 1.51 -3.45 26.79
CA VAL A 140 0.36 -2.60 27.14
C VAL A 140 -0.90 -3.46 27.27
N GLY A 141 -1.16 -4.34 26.30
CA GLY A 141 -2.41 -5.08 26.28
C GLY A 141 -2.48 -6.31 27.20
N THR A 142 -1.35 -6.78 27.75
CA THR A 142 -1.33 -7.86 28.76
C THR A 142 -1.37 -7.34 30.20
N ASN A 143 -0.98 -6.09 30.43
CA ASN A 143 -0.72 -5.60 31.78
C ASN A 143 -1.84 -4.68 32.29
N LYS A 144 -2.82 -5.26 33.00
CA LYS A 144 -3.88 -4.50 33.71
C LYS A 144 -3.30 -3.43 34.65
N HIS A 145 -2.12 -3.67 35.23
CA HIS A 145 -1.47 -2.69 36.12
C HIS A 145 -0.97 -1.43 35.40
N ILE A 146 -0.73 -1.46 34.09
CA ILE A 146 -0.37 -0.23 33.34
C ILE A 146 -1.58 0.69 33.26
N SER A 147 -2.78 0.15 32.97
CA SER A 147 -4.04 0.89 33.01
C SER A 147 -4.27 1.50 34.40
N GLU A 148 -4.14 0.70 35.45
CA GLU A 148 -4.32 1.14 36.84
C GLU A 148 -3.28 2.18 37.28
N ASN A 149 -2.02 2.05 36.84
CA ASN A 149 -0.96 2.99 37.17
C ASN A 149 -1.11 4.33 36.43
N ILE A 150 -1.59 4.32 35.18
CA ILE A 150 -1.88 5.57 34.47
C ILE A 150 -3.09 6.26 35.11
N GLN A 151 -4.12 5.51 35.53
CA GLN A 151 -5.24 6.07 36.31
C GLN A 151 -4.75 6.73 37.61
N LYS A 152 -3.81 6.11 38.35
CA LYS A 152 -3.19 6.71 39.54
C LYS A 152 -2.44 8.02 39.26
N ILE A 153 -1.84 8.18 38.08
CA ILE A 153 -1.17 9.43 37.65
C ILE A 153 -2.18 10.52 37.27
N LEU A 154 -3.38 10.14 36.81
CA LEU A 154 -4.45 11.06 36.42
C LEU A 154 -5.28 11.58 37.61
N VAL A 155 -5.39 10.81 38.69
CA VAL A 155 -6.07 11.20 39.95
C VAL A 155 -5.62 12.57 40.48
N PRO A 156 -4.31 12.92 40.56
CA PRO A 156 -3.88 14.25 41.02
C PRO A 156 -4.18 15.40 40.04
N LEU A 157 -4.61 15.13 38.81
CA LEU A 157 -4.98 16.17 37.82
C LEU A 157 -6.44 16.61 37.91
N ASN A 158 -7.22 16.10 38.88
CA ASN A 158 -8.63 16.44 39.11
C ASN A 158 -9.56 16.21 37.88
N ILE A 159 -9.16 15.33 36.97
CA ILE A 159 -9.99 14.92 35.83
C ILE A 159 -10.97 13.86 36.33
N PRO A 160 -12.30 14.01 36.14
CA PRO A 160 -13.25 12.99 36.55
C PRO A 160 -12.92 11.66 35.87
N ILE A 161 -13.01 10.55 36.62
CA ILE A 161 -12.59 9.21 36.17
C ILE A 161 -13.32 8.80 34.87
N SER A 162 -14.55 9.28 34.65
CA SER A 162 -15.31 9.07 33.40
C SER A 162 -14.67 9.69 32.16
N TYR A 163 -13.94 10.80 32.30
CA TYR A 163 -13.19 11.44 31.22
C TYR A 163 -11.73 10.98 31.18
N ALA A 164 -11.18 10.46 32.28
CA ALA A 164 -9.80 10.00 32.35
C ALA A 164 -9.53 8.87 31.33
N ASP A 165 -10.42 7.88 31.24
CA ASP A 165 -10.29 6.78 30.28
C ASP A 165 -10.43 7.27 28.83
N ALA A 166 -11.33 8.24 28.57
CA ALA A 166 -11.51 8.84 27.26
C ALA A 166 -10.30 9.68 26.82
N VAL A 167 -9.73 10.48 27.73
CA VAL A 167 -8.53 11.29 27.50
C VAL A 167 -7.31 10.40 27.26
N LEU A 168 -7.17 9.32 28.02
CA LEU A 168 -6.11 8.33 27.87
C LEU A 168 -6.24 7.59 26.53
N GLY A 169 -7.46 7.19 26.16
CA GLY A 169 -7.77 6.62 24.85
C GLY A 169 -7.45 7.57 23.70
N ALA A 170 -7.81 8.85 23.83
CA ALA A 170 -7.49 9.88 22.83
C ALA A 170 -5.99 10.13 22.71
N PHE A 171 -5.26 10.18 23.83
CA PHE A 171 -3.80 10.32 23.83
C PHE A 171 -3.12 9.11 23.20
N PHE A 172 -3.60 7.90 23.49
CA PHE A 172 -3.13 6.67 22.88
C PHE A 172 -3.39 6.70 21.37
N LEU A 173 -4.60 7.00 20.94
CA LEU A 173 -4.91 7.13 19.51
C LEU A 173 -4.05 8.20 18.82
N PHE A 174 -3.84 9.35 19.46
CA PHE A 174 -2.97 10.41 18.94
C PHE A 174 -1.52 9.92 18.76
N PHE A 175 -0.94 9.30 19.80
CA PHE A 175 0.42 8.78 19.71
C PHE A 175 0.54 7.69 18.62
N TRP A 176 -0.43 6.79 18.56
CA TRP A 176 -0.38 5.62 17.69
C TRP A 176 -0.69 5.94 16.22
N LEU A 177 -1.64 6.83 15.94
CA LEU A 177 -2.04 7.18 14.58
C LEU A 177 -1.21 8.31 13.98
N LEU A 178 -0.68 9.24 14.80
CA LEU A 178 0.07 10.39 14.28
C LEU A 178 1.57 10.26 14.55
N LEU A 179 1.99 10.17 15.81
CA LEU A 179 3.42 10.25 16.14
C LEU A 179 4.20 9.01 15.72
N ALA A 180 3.67 7.81 15.96
CA ALA A 180 4.37 6.57 15.66
C ALA A 180 4.71 6.41 14.16
N PRO A 181 3.77 6.59 13.21
CA PRO A 181 4.08 6.55 11.79
C PRO A 181 5.08 7.63 11.34
N VAL A 182 5.01 8.83 11.94
CA VAL A 182 5.94 9.92 11.66
C VAL A 182 7.36 9.54 12.07
N PHE A 183 7.56 9.06 13.30
CA PHE A 183 8.89 8.66 13.76
C PHE A 183 9.46 7.53 12.93
N ARG A 184 8.65 6.50 12.66
CA ARG A 184 9.04 5.36 11.83
C ARG A 184 9.57 5.79 10.47
N SER A 185 8.79 6.60 9.74
CA SER A 185 9.11 7.05 8.39
C SER A 185 10.25 8.08 8.37
N TRP A 186 10.22 9.07 9.26
CA TRP A 186 11.24 10.11 9.34
C TRP A 186 12.62 9.52 9.56
N PHE A 187 12.77 8.68 10.58
CA PHE A 187 14.06 8.06 10.88
C PHE A 187 14.48 7.07 9.78
N GLY A 188 13.55 6.36 9.15
CA GLY A 188 13.86 5.52 7.98
C GLY A 188 14.51 6.33 6.84
N ILE A 189 13.92 7.47 6.49
CA ILE A 189 14.47 8.39 5.47
C ILE A 189 15.80 8.99 5.94
N HIS A 190 15.91 9.36 7.21
CA HIS A 190 17.15 9.89 7.78
C HIS A 190 18.31 8.88 7.69
N PHE A 191 18.09 7.63 8.11
CA PHE A 191 19.10 6.58 8.04
C PHE A 191 19.46 6.22 6.60
N PHE A 192 18.49 6.23 5.68
CA PHE A 192 18.76 6.07 4.26
C PHE A 192 19.68 7.18 3.73
N ARG A 193 19.37 8.45 4.01
CA ARG A 193 20.18 9.60 3.57
C ARG A 193 21.57 9.66 4.21
N LYS A 194 21.70 9.12 5.42
CA LYS A 194 23.00 8.99 6.09
C LYS A 194 23.87 7.94 5.41
N GLN A 195 23.27 6.86 4.91
CA GLN A 195 23.96 5.83 4.15
C GLN A 195 24.28 6.27 2.72
N ASN A 196 23.32 6.93 2.06
CA ASN A 196 23.42 7.42 0.70
C ASN A 196 23.33 8.95 0.72
N PRO A 197 24.47 9.66 0.69
CA PRO A 197 24.47 11.12 0.73
C PRO A 197 23.82 11.68 -0.54
N ILE A 198 22.58 12.14 -0.40
CA ILE A 198 21.81 12.75 -1.49
C ILE A 198 21.90 14.27 -1.35
N SER A 199 22.43 14.94 -2.36
CA SER A 199 22.32 16.39 -2.52
C SER A 199 20.99 16.74 -3.20
N LEU A 200 20.19 17.58 -2.54
CA LEU A 200 18.90 18.04 -3.07
C LEU A 200 19.11 19.35 -3.84
N PRO A 201 18.76 19.39 -5.14
CA PRO A 201 18.66 20.64 -5.90
C PRO A 201 17.64 21.61 -5.27
N ALA A 202 17.82 22.91 -5.49
CA ALA A 202 16.98 23.95 -4.90
C ALA A 202 15.50 23.89 -5.36
N ASP A 203 15.22 23.31 -6.52
CA ASP A 203 13.89 23.15 -7.12
C ASP A 203 13.16 21.87 -6.65
N ARG A 204 13.84 20.98 -5.90
CA ARG A 204 13.28 19.71 -5.46
C ARG A 204 13.04 19.63 -3.96
N VAL A 205 11.96 18.93 -3.58
CA VAL A 205 11.56 18.70 -2.19
C VAL A 205 11.17 17.25 -1.96
N LEU A 206 11.43 16.77 -0.74
CA LEU A 206 11.06 15.43 -0.28
C LEU A 206 9.72 15.39 0.45
N TRP A 207 8.92 16.46 0.45
CA TRP A 207 7.67 16.52 1.23
C TRP A 207 6.71 15.39 0.85
N GLY A 208 6.53 15.13 -0.44
CA GLY A 208 5.75 13.99 -0.93
C GLY A 208 6.33 12.64 -0.49
N THR A 209 7.66 12.52 -0.43
CA THR A 209 8.35 11.30 0.05
C THR A 209 8.09 11.04 1.53
N TYR A 210 8.15 12.07 2.38
CA TYR A 210 7.84 11.96 3.81
C TYR A 210 6.36 11.62 4.03
N LEU A 211 5.45 12.25 3.29
CA LEU A 211 4.02 11.99 3.35
C LEU A 211 3.68 10.56 2.89
N LEU A 212 4.29 10.09 1.80
CA LEU A 212 4.18 8.70 1.34
C LEU A 212 4.68 7.73 2.41
N GLY A 213 5.84 8.01 3.00
CA GLY A 213 6.41 7.21 4.09
C GLY A 213 5.50 7.16 5.32
N TYR A 214 4.83 8.27 5.65
CA TYR A 214 3.85 8.34 6.73
C TYR A 214 2.66 7.42 6.46
N PHE A 215 2.00 7.52 5.30
CA PHE A 215 0.82 6.70 4.99
C PHE A 215 1.15 5.21 4.95
N LEU A 216 2.29 4.83 4.38
CA LEU A 216 2.75 3.43 4.38
C LEU A 216 3.06 2.93 5.80
N SER A 217 3.64 3.79 6.64
CA SER A 217 3.87 3.45 8.05
C SER A 217 2.55 3.30 8.81
N LEU A 218 1.58 4.19 8.58
CA LEU A 218 0.26 4.11 9.20
C LEU A 218 -0.45 2.81 8.82
N ALA A 219 -0.40 2.41 7.56
CA ALA A 219 -0.96 1.14 7.10
C ALA A 219 -0.34 -0.06 7.84
N ILE A 220 0.99 -0.11 7.93
CA ILE A 220 1.71 -1.21 8.59
C ILE A 220 1.40 -1.26 10.10
N LEU A 221 1.45 -0.12 10.78
CA LEU A 221 1.19 -0.07 12.22
C LEU A 221 -0.26 -0.44 12.54
N THR A 222 -1.21 -0.03 11.69
CA THR A 222 -2.62 -0.46 11.81
C THR A 222 -2.77 -1.97 11.66
N ILE A 223 -2.05 -2.58 10.70
CA ILE A 223 -2.02 -4.04 10.54
C ILE A 223 -1.49 -4.69 11.82
N TYR A 224 -0.41 -4.20 12.41
CA TYR A 224 0.14 -4.75 13.67
C TYR A 224 -0.87 -4.69 14.82
N ILE A 225 -1.55 -3.57 15.00
CA ILE A 225 -2.59 -3.41 16.03
C ILE A 225 -3.74 -4.40 15.80
N ASN A 226 -4.23 -4.49 14.55
CA ASN A 226 -5.32 -5.40 14.21
C ASN A 226 -4.92 -6.87 14.45
N THR A 227 -3.69 -7.24 14.10
CA THR A 227 -3.16 -8.58 14.35
C THR A 227 -3.02 -8.86 15.84
N TYR A 228 -2.64 -7.86 16.64
CA TYR A 228 -2.58 -7.99 18.09
C TYR A 228 -3.96 -8.34 18.66
N PHE A 229 -4.99 -7.57 18.31
CA PHE A 229 -6.36 -7.85 18.79
C PHE A 229 -6.85 -9.22 18.36
N THR A 230 -6.61 -9.62 17.10
CA THR A 230 -7.01 -10.94 16.60
C THR A 230 -6.31 -12.07 17.36
N ILE A 231 -5.00 -11.97 17.55
CA ILE A 231 -4.21 -13.02 18.24
C ILE A 231 -4.55 -13.09 19.72
N SER A 232 -4.81 -11.95 20.37
CA SER A 232 -5.15 -11.88 21.80
C SER A 232 -6.42 -12.68 22.13
N GLN A 233 -7.34 -12.85 21.18
CA GLN A 233 -8.56 -13.64 21.34
C GLN A 233 -8.31 -15.15 21.23
N ILE A 234 -7.26 -15.57 20.52
CA ILE A 234 -7.04 -16.98 20.12
C ILE A 234 -6.11 -17.72 21.11
N ASN A 235 -5.62 -17.05 22.16
CA ASN A 235 -4.70 -17.60 23.17
C ASN A 235 -3.60 -18.50 22.56
N SER A 236 -2.94 -17.98 21.52
CA SER A 236 -1.97 -18.74 20.72
C SER A 236 -0.59 -18.82 21.36
N ASN A 237 0.17 -19.86 21.04
CA ASN A 237 1.56 -20.04 21.49
C ASN A 237 2.43 -18.84 21.06
N PRO A 238 3.29 -18.27 21.95
CA PRO A 238 4.15 -17.13 21.63
C PRO A 238 5.04 -17.31 20.40
N ILE A 239 5.46 -18.54 20.09
CA ILE A 239 6.26 -18.83 18.88
C ILE A 239 5.45 -18.55 17.61
N PHE A 240 4.17 -18.96 17.60
CA PHE A 240 3.26 -18.70 16.48
C PHE A 240 3.02 -17.20 16.30
N ILE A 241 2.86 -16.49 17.41
CA ILE A 241 2.72 -15.03 17.42
C ILE A 241 3.93 -14.37 16.77
N MET A 242 5.15 -14.74 17.19
CA MET A 242 6.39 -14.20 16.60
C MET A 242 6.51 -14.50 15.11
N LEU A 243 6.10 -15.70 14.67
CA LEU A 243 6.10 -16.06 13.25
C LEU A 243 5.15 -15.18 12.42
N VAL A 244 3.93 -14.96 12.91
CA VAL A 244 2.94 -14.09 12.24
C VAL A 244 3.49 -12.66 12.10
N TYR A 245 4.08 -12.10 13.15
CA TYR A 245 4.68 -10.77 13.07
C TYR A 245 5.90 -10.72 12.15
N THR A 246 6.70 -11.78 12.09
CA THR A 246 7.83 -11.88 11.17
C THR A 246 7.35 -11.81 9.71
N ILE A 247 6.14 -12.33 9.43
CA ILE A 247 5.51 -12.19 8.11
C ILE A 247 5.23 -10.75 7.76
N TYR A 248 4.67 -9.98 8.69
CA TYR A 248 4.38 -8.58 8.45
C TYR A 248 5.65 -7.71 8.41
N LEU A 249 6.68 -8.03 9.21
CA LEU A 249 7.99 -7.37 9.15
C LEU A 249 8.64 -7.49 7.76
N SER A 250 8.48 -8.62 7.06
CA SER A 250 9.05 -8.77 5.71
C SER A 250 8.42 -7.84 4.67
N SER A 251 7.17 -7.40 4.91
CA SER A 251 6.46 -6.49 4.02
C SER A 251 7.17 -5.15 3.89
N ASN A 252 8.05 -4.80 4.84
CA ASN A 252 8.91 -3.62 4.77
C ASN A 252 9.72 -3.55 3.47
N VAL A 253 10.22 -4.68 2.97
CA VAL A 253 11.02 -4.71 1.73
C VAL A 253 10.19 -4.24 0.53
N PHE A 254 8.92 -4.62 0.46
CA PHE A 254 8.02 -4.24 -0.62
C PHE A 254 7.46 -2.83 -0.43
N LEU A 255 6.97 -2.53 0.77
CA LEU A 255 6.30 -1.26 1.09
C LEU A 255 7.29 -0.09 1.11
N TRP A 256 8.57 -0.31 1.37
CA TRP A 256 9.59 0.75 1.29
C TRP A 256 9.96 1.12 -0.15
N ASN A 257 9.67 0.27 -1.14
CA ASN A 257 10.13 0.48 -2.52
C ASN A 257 9.62 1.81 -3.13
N PRO A 258 8.34 2.22 -2.97
CA PRO A 258 7.87 3.53 -3.43
C PRO A 258 8.65 4.71 -2.81
N VAL A 259 8.98 4.62 -1.51
CA VAL A 259 9.77 5.65 -0.79
C VAL A 259 11.19 5.69 -1.35
N TYR A 260 11.81 4.53 -1.54
CA TYR A 260 13.14 4.40 -2.14
C TYR A 260 13.20 4.98 -3.56
N VAL A 261 12.25 4.65 -4.42
CA VAL A 261 12.18 5.18 -5.79
C VAL A 261 12.06 6.70 -5.77
N SER A 262 11.24 7.25 -4.89
CA SER A 262 11.11 8.70 -4.71
C SER A 262 12.44 9.33 -4.23
N LEU A 263 13.16 8.69 -3.31
CA LEU A 263 14.46 9.19 -2.81
C LEU A 263 15.55 9.17 -3.88
N ILE A 264 15.64 8.10 -4.69
CA ILE A 264 16.58 8.03 -5.81
C ILE A 264 16.27 9.08 -6.87
N ASN A 265 14.98 9.31 -7.13
CA ASN A 265 14.54 10.35 -8.04
C ASN A 265 14.62 11.76 -7.43
N LEU A 266 15.25 11.94 -6.27
CA LEU A 266 15.45 13.23 -5.60
C LEU A 266 14.14 13.95 -5.24
N GLY A 267 13.05 13.22 -5.03
CA GLY A 267 11.73 13.77 -4.71
C GLY A 267 11.02 14.41 -5.89
N GLU A 268 10.14 15.37 -5.59
CA GLU A 268 9.33 16.06 -6.58
C GLU A 268 9.78 17.51 -6.77
N ASN A 269 9.52 18.06 -7.96
CA ASN A 269 9.67 19.49 -8.19
C ASN A 269 8.63 20.26 -7.36
N LYS A 270 9.05 21.34 -6.70
CA LYS A 270 8.22 22.15 -5.80
C LYS A 270 6.91 22.60 -6.44
N ASP A 271 6.98 23.16 -7.65
CA ASP A 271 5.82 23.74 -8.33
C ASP A 271 4.81 22.66 -8.72
N LYS A 272 5.33 21.52 -9.18
CA LYS A 272 4.52 20.34 -9.49
C LYS A 272 3.83 19.79 -8.24
N LEU A 273 4.54 19.70 -7.11
CA LEU A 273 3.98 19.21 -5.85
C LEU A 273 2.87 20.15 -5.37
N ILE A 274 3.09 21.46 -5.34
CA ILE A 274 2.10 22.45 -4.92
C ILE A 274 0.86 22.36 -5.83
N SER A 275 1.05 22.28 -7.14
CA SER A 275 -0.06 22.10 -8.10
C SER A 275 -0.86 20.82 -7.82
N ASN A 276 -0.19 19.70 -7.54
CA ASN A 276 -0.85 18.44 -7.23
C ASN A 276 -1.67 18.55 -5.93
N TRP A 277 -1.14 19.21 -4.91
CA TRP A 277 -1.83 19.40 -3.63
C TRP A 277 -3.07 20.28 -3.78
N ILE A 278 -2.97 21.37 -4.53
CA ILE A 278 -4.12 22.23 -4.84
C ILE A 278 -5.19 21.40 -5.57
N LEU A 279 -4.80 20.62 -6.59
CA LEU A 279 -5.72 19.78 -7.34
C LEU A 279 -6.38 18.70 -6.46
N SER A 280 -5.61 18.01 -5.61
CA SER A 280 -6.15 17.03 -4.66
C SER A 280 -7.10 17.67 -3.65
N SER A 281 -6.77 18.85 -3.13
CA SER A 281 -7.65 19.58 -2.19
C SER A 281 -8.95 20.02 -2.85
N LEU A 282 -8.89 20.49 -4.10
CA LEU A 282 -10.04 20.90 -4.89
C LEU A 282 -10.95 19.70 -5.20
N ILE A 283 -10.37 18.55 -5.57
CA ILE A 283 -11.13 17.30 -5.76
C ILE A 283 -11.84 16.89 -4.46
N LEU A 284 -11.16 16.98 -3.32
CA LEU A 284 -11.75 16.61 -2.02
C LEU A 284 -12.91 17.53 -1.64
N VAL A 285 -12.74 18.85 -1.82
CA VAL A 285 -13.83 19.83 -1.61
C VAL A 285 -15.00 19.55 -2.55
N LEU A 286 -14.74 19.29 -3.83
CA LEU A 286 -15.79 18.92 -4.79
C LEU A 286 -16.52 17.64 -4.38
N LEU A 287 -15.81 16.63 -3.87
CA LEU A 287 -16.43 15.39 -3.38
C LEU A 287 -17.34 15.65 -2.17
N VAL A 288 -16.92 16.49 -1.23
CA VAL A 288 -17.75 16.88 -0.08
C VAL A 288 -18.99 17.66 -0.53
N LEU A 289 -18.82 18.58 -1.49
CA LEU A 289 -19.95 19.33 -2.06
C LEU A 289 -20.91 18.42 -2.82
N VAL A 290 -20.42 17.45 -3.57
CA VAL A 290 -21.26 16.45 -4.26
C VAL A 290 -21.97 15.54 -3.25
N ASP A 291 -21.35 15.22 -2.11
CA ASP A 291 -21.99 14.45 -1.05
C ASP A 291 -23.09 15.24 -0.32
N GLN A 292 -22.93 16.58 -0.21
CA GLN A 292 -23.83 17.47 0.52
C GLN A 292 -24.98 18.05 -0.30
N VAL A 293 -24.85 18.17 -1.62
CA VAL A 293 -25.87 18.83 -2.44
C VAL A 293 -26.67 17.81 -3.23
N GLU A 294 -27.87 17.53 -2.73
CA GLU A 294 -28.89 16.70 -3.39
C GLU A 294 -29.59 17.45 -4.54
N SER A 295 -29.88 16.70 -5.61
CA SER A 295 -30.77 17.01 -6.75
C SER A 295 -30.44 18.24 -7.63
N ASP A 296 -30.33 19.44 -7.06
CA ASP A 296 -30.47 20.68 -7.83
C ASP A 296 -29.16 21.15 -8.47
N THR A 297 -28.02 20.89 -7.83
CA THR A 297 -26.69 21.09 -8.43
C THR A 297 -26.43 20.11 -9.57
N ILE A 298 -26.94 18.88 -9.50
CA ILE A 298 -26.82 17.91 -10.60
C ILE A 298 -27.53 18.47 -11.83
N GLY A 299 -28.71 19.05 -11.66
CA GLY A 299 -29.44 19.76 -12.71
C GLY A 299 -28.60 20.86 -13.35
N ILE A 300 -28.00 21.74 -12.55
CA ILE A 300 -27.15 22.85 -13.02
C ILE A 300 -25.86 22.31 -13.70
N LEU A 301 -25.13 21.39 -13.05
CA LEU A 301 -23.90 20.79 -13.58
C LEU A 301 -24.15 20.06 -14.90
N THR A 302 -25.32 19.43 -15.09
CA THR A 302 -25.70 18.72 -16.33
C THR A 302 -25.66 19.63 -17.56
N TRP A 303 -26.01 20.90 -17.41
CA TRP A 303 -25.97 21.89 -18.49
C TRP A 303 -24.61 22.59 -18.63
N PHE A 304 -23.90 22.79 -17.52
CA PHE A 304 -22.71 23.64 -17.47
C PHE A 304 -21.40 22.88 -17.72
N LEU A 305 -21.20 21.71 -17.11
CA LEU A 305 -19.90 21.01 -17.11
C LEU A 305 -19.43 20.51 -18.48
N PRO A 306 -20.30 19.95 -19.35
CA PRO A 306 -19.90 19.45 -20.66
C PRO A 306 -19.46 20.54 -21.62
N ILE A 307 -19.85 21.80 -21.35
CA ILE A 307 -19.52 22.96 -22.18
C ILE A 307 -18.33 23.72 -21.57
N LEU A 308 -18.31 23.93 -20.25
CA LEU A 308 -17.27 24.72 -19.58
C LEU A 308 -15.91 24.03 -19.56
N LEU A 309 -15.82 22.73 -19.21
CA LEU A 309 -14.53 22.06 -19.09
C LEU A 309 -13.75 22.01 -20.42
N PRO A 310 -14.35 21.60 -21.54
CA PRO A 310 -13.66 21.63 -22.83
C PRO A 310 -13.30 23.05 -23.28
N ASN A 311 -14.15 24.04 -23.02
CA ASN A 311 -13.85 25.43 -23.37
C ASN A 311 -12.68 25.99 -22.53
N PHE A 312 -12.67 25.79 -21.22
CA PHE A 312 -11.54 26.21 -20.38
C PHE A 312 -10.23 25.53 -20.79
N ILE A 313 -10.26 24.21 -21.02
CA ILE A 313 -9.07 23.45 -21.45
C ILE A 313 -8.62 23.87 -22.85
N GLY A 314 -9.57 24.15 -23.74
CA GLY A 314 -9.31 24.68 -25.07
C GLY A 314 -8.66 26.06 -25.03
N GLU A 315 -8.98 26.90 -24.05
CA GLU A 315 -8.40 28.24 -23.93
C GLU A 315 -7.08 28.31 -23.14
N LEU A 316 -6.58 27.20 -22.59
CA LEU A 316 -5.33 27.18 -21.82
C LEU A 316 -4.12 27.74 -22.58
N TYR A 317 -4.10 27.65 -23.91
CA TYR A 317 -3.01 28.21 -24.71
C TYR A 317 -2.91 29.73 -24.59
N LYS A 318 -3.99 30.44 -24.22
CA LYS A 318 -3.99 31.90 -24.02
C LYS A 318 -3.08 32.33 -22.86
N ILE A 319 -2.76 31.40 -21.96
CA ILE A 319 -1.86 31.61 -20.81
C ILE A 319 -0.39 31.46 -21.23
N SER A 320 -0.10 30.91 -22.42
CA SER A 320 1.27 30.69 -22.87
C SER A 320 1.99 31.98 -23.30
N ASP A 321 3.30 32.04 -23.04
CA ASP A 321 4.16 33.17 -23.42
C ASP A 321 4.15 33.49 -24.93
N LYS A 322 3.79 32.51 -25.77
CA LYS A 322 3.68 32.69 -27.23
C LYS A 322 2.44 33.50 -27.60
N TYR A 323 1.31 33.19 -26.97
CA TYR A 323 0.07 33.94 -27.17
C TYR A 323 0.19 35.37 -26.60
N GLN A 324 0.81 35.53 -25.42
CA GLN A 324 1.04 36.85 -24.82
C GLN A 324 1.98 37.74 -25.65
N ARG A 325 2.87 37.15 -26.45
CA ARG A 325 3.72 37.84 -27.44
C ARG A 325 3.01 38.13 -28.77
N GLY A 326 1.72 37.81 -28.89
CA GLY A 326 0.91 38.06 -30.09
C GLY A 326 1.02 36.99 -31.18
N GLU A 327 1.66 35.86 -30.91
CA GLU A 327 1.73 34.76 -31.88
C GLU A 327 0.38 34.04 -32.01
N LYS A 328 -0.05 33.75 -33.24
CA LYS A 328 -1.24 32.94 -33.50
C LYS A 328 -0.96 31.49 -33.14
N VAL A 329 -1.46 31.05 -31.99
CA VAL A 329 -1.44 29.65 -31.57
C VAL A 329 -2.80 29.03 -31.89
N SER A 330 -2.82 28.07 -32.82
CA SER A 330 -4.03 27.31 -33.16
C SER A 330 -4.04 25.95 -32.46
N HIS A 331 -5.23 25.38 -32.26
CA HIS A 331 -5.35 24.02 -31.74
C HIS A 331 -4.74 23.02 -32.71
N SER A 332 -4.05 22.01 -32.17
CA SER A 332 -3.68 20.86 -32.97
C SER A 332 -4.89 19.94 -33.14
N LEU A 333 -4.93 19.18 -34.23
CA LEU A 333 -5.96 18.18 -34.50
C LEU A 333 -6.05 17.11 -33.38
N LYS A 334 -4.96 16.90 -32.64
CA LYS A 334 -4.92 16.05 -31.44
C LYS A 334 -5.64 16.70 -30.24
N MET A 335 -5.50 18.01 -30.07
CA MET A 335 -6.20 18.78 -29.03
C MET A 335 -7.69 18.85 -29.30
N GLU A 336 -8.11 19.10 -30.55
CA GLU A 336 -9.52 19.13 -30.93
C GLU A 336 -10.21 17.77 -30.68
N LYS A 337 -9.54 16.67 -31.05
CA LYS A 337 -10.02 15.31 -30.74
C LYS A 337 -10.12 15.05 -29.24
N HIS A 338 -9.17 15.56 -28.45
CA HIS A 338 -9.18 15.41 -27.00
C HIS A 338 -10.33 16.19 -26.36
N LEU A 339 -10.52 17.45 -26.76
CA LEU A 339 -11.62 18.31 -26.29
C LEU A 339 -12.98 17.72 -26.64
N TYR A 340 -13.15 17.22 -27.87
CA TYR A 340 -14.38 16.54 -28.29
C TYR A 340 -14.67 15.30 -27.42
N HIS A 341 -13.65 14.47 -27.18
CA HIS A 341 -13.83 13.28 -26.35
C HIS A 341 -14.15 13.63 -24.90
N LEU A 342 -13.50 14.67 -24.36
CA LEU A 342 -13.77 15.19 -23.02
C LEU A 342 -15.22 15.70 -22.89
N THR A 343 -15.69 16.47 -23.87
CA THR A 343 -17.07 16.98 -23.96
C THR A 343 -18.08 15.83 -23.87
N MET A 344 -17.87 14.78 -24.69
CA MET A 344 -18.74 13.62 -24.72
C MET A 344 -18.71 12.83 -23.40
N ILE A 345 -17.54 12.66 -22.78
CA ILE A 345 -17.43 11.97 -21.49
C ILE A 345 -18.13 12.78 -20.40
N SER A 346 -17.91 14.08 -20.32
CA SER A 346 -18.55 14.95 -19.33
C SER A 346 -20.07 14.92 -19.49
N PHE A 347 -20.59 15.02 -20.72
CA PHE A 347 -22.03 14.93 -21.00
C PHE A 347 -22.61 13.58 -20.58
N ASN A 348 -21.97 12.48 -20.99
CA ASN A 348 -22.46 11.13 -20.66
C ASN A 348 -22.35 10.83 -19.16
N THR A 349 -21.33 11.35 -18.47
CA THR A 349 -21.16 11.17 -17.01
C THR A 349 -22.31 11.81 -16.26
N LEU A 350 -22.66 13.04 -16.64
CA LEU A 350 -23.78 13.75 -16.04
C LEU A 350 -25.12 13.11 -16.38
N LEU A 351 -25.32 12.69 -17.63
CA LEU A 351 -26.55 12.00 -18.04
C LEU A 351 -26.74 10.71 -17.23
N ILE A 352 -25.70 9.89 -17.08
CA ILE A 352 -25.78 8.63 -16.32
C ILE A 352 -25.97 8.90 -14.83
N PHE A 353 -25.24 9.87 -14.29
CA PHE A 353 -25.41 10.27 -12.90
C PHE A 353 -26.82 10.80 -12.63
N ASN A 354 -27.40 11.55 -13.57
CA ASN A 354 -28.77 12.06 -13.48
C ASN A 354 -29.82 10.96 -13.67
N ILE A 355 -29.62 10.00 -14.59
CA ILE A 355 -30.49 8.81 -14.71
C ILE A 355 -30.45 7.99 -13.42
N ILE A 356 -29.26 7.75 -12.87
CA ILE A 356 -29.11 7.07 -11.57
C ILE A 356 -29.84 7.86 -10.49
N SER A 357 -29.64 9.18 -10.44
CA SER A 357 -30.31 10.10 -9.51
C SER A 357 -31.84 10.00 -9.60
N ILE A 358 -32.43 10.11 -10.79
CA ILE A 358 -33.88 10.08 -11.04
C ILE A 358 -34.50 8.72 -10.73
N ILE A 359 -33.84 7.62 -11.13
CA ILE A 359 -34.34 6.26 -10.89
C ILE A 359 -34.24 5.88 -9.39
N SER A 360 -33.45 6.61 -8.61
CA SER A 360 -33.11 6.24 -7.23
C SER A 360 -33.73 7.11 -6.14
N VAL A 361 -34.66 8.02 -6.41
CA VAL A 361 -35.31 8.80 -5.34
C VAL A 361 -36.27 7.89 -4.52
N THR A 362 -36.10 7.83 -3.19
CA THR A 362 -37.12 7.38 -2.22
C THR A 362 -38.04 8.54 -1.82
N ASP A 363 -39.22 8.24 -1.26
CA ASP A 363 -40.19 9.24 -0.79
C ASP A 363 -39.63 10.24 0.26
N GLU A 364 -38.46 9.93 0.85
CA GLU A 364 -37.74 10.76 1.83
C GLU A 364 -36.63 11.65 1.22
N GLY A 365 -36.39 11.59 -0.09
CA GLY A 365 -35.40 12.42 -0.79
C GLY A 365 -34.01 11.80 -0.98
N GLU A 366 -33.72 10.66 -0.34
CA GLU A 366 -32.42 10.00 -0.42
C GLU A 366 -32.24 9.09 -1.68
N HIS A 367 -30.99 8.88 -2.11
CA HIS A 367 -30.66 8.02 -3.26
C HIS A 367 -30.61 6.51 -2.89
N LYS A 368 -31.56 5.70 -3.39
CA LYS A 368 -31.61 4.22 -3.27
C LYS A 368 -30.31 3.51 -3.63
N PHE A 369 -29.60 3.99 -4.66
CA PHE A 369 -28.32 3.37 -5.06
C PHE A 369 -27.21 3.68 -4.04
N LYS A 370 -27.18 4.91 -3.48
CA LYS A 370 -26.26 5.29 -2.40
C LYS A 370 -26.52 4.45 -1.16
N GLN A 371 -27.79 4.28 -0.78
CA GLN A 371 -28.20 3.42 0.34
C GLN A 371 -27.86 1.94 0.10
N PHE A 372 -28.05 1.43 -1.12
CA PHE A 372 -27.64 0.07 -1.49
C PHE A 372 -26.12 -0.14 -1.36
N VAL A 373 -25.32 0.83 -1.79
CA VAL A 373 -23.86 0.77 -1.64
C VAL A 373 -23.47 0.87 -0.16
N ILE A 374 -24.12 1.73 0.62
CA ILE A 374 -23.90 1.84 2.07
C ILE A 374 -24.24 0.52 2.78
N SER A 375 -25.38 -0.09 2.48
CA SER A 375 -25.81 -1.35 3.09
C SER A 375 -24.93 -2.54 2.69
N THR A 376 -24.44 -2.54 1.45
CA THR A 376 -23.48 -3.55 0.99
C THR A 376 -22.12 -3.38 1.66
N LEU A 377 -21.64 -2.13 1.80
CA LEU A 377 -20.38 -1.82 2.49
C LEU A 377 -20.45 -2.15 3.98
N SER A 378 -21.55 -1.80 4.66
CA SER A 378 -21.73 -2.11 6.09
C SER A 378 -21.85 -3.62 6.31
N GLY A 379 -22.55 -4.35 5.42
CA GLY A 379 -22.66 -5.81 5.46
C GLY A 379 -21.32 -6.52 5.25
N LEU A 380 -20.46 -6.03 4.35
CA LEU A 380 -19.11 -6.56 4.13
C LEU A 380 -18.16 -6.24 5.29
N LEU A 381 -18.28 -5.06 5.88
CA LEU A 381 -17.44 -4.62 7.00
C LEU A 381 -17.92 -5.13 8.36
N LYS A 382 -19.10 -5.77 8.45
CA LYS A 382 -19.74 -6.25 9.70
C LYS A 382 -19.65 -5.22 10.84
N THR A 383 -19.83 -3.95 10.52
CA THR A 383 -19.76 -2.86 11.50
C THR A 383 -21.13 -2.23 11.62
N ASP A 384 -21.77 -2.44 12.77
CA ASP A 384 -23.03 -1.78 13.13
C ASP A 384 -22.84 -0.28 13.47
N SER A 385 -21.58 0.19 13.51
CA SER A 385 -21.19 1.49 14.06
C SER A 385 -20.07 2.20 13.31
N SER A 386 -19.89 1.95 12.01
CA SER A 386 -19.02 2.83 11.20
C SER A 386 -19.70 4.20 11.06
N SER A 387 -18.94 5.28 11.30
CA SER A 387 -19.46 6.66 11.25
C SER A 387 -20.16 6.91 9.91
N GLY A 388 -21.48 7.13 9.92
CA GLY A 388 -22.30 7.22 8.71
C GLY A 388 -21.80 8.20 7.66
N VAL A 389 -21.07 9.23 8.09
CA VAL A 389 -20.41 10.22 7.22
C VAL A 389 -19.33 9.60 6.33
N VAL A 390 -18.47 8.73 6.87
CA VAL A 390 -17.38 8.10 6.11
C VAL A 390 -17.97 7.13 5.07
N LEU A 391 -18.93 6.30 5.48
CA LEU A 391 -19.65 5.40 4.57
C LEU A 391 -20.40 6.16 3.47
N SER A 392 -21.04 7.28 3.82
CA SER A 392 -21.71 8.17 2.85
C SER A 392 -20.73 8.72 1.82
N LEU A 393 -19.60 9.28 2.26
CA LEU A 393 -18.57 9.83 1.37
C LEU A 393 -17.97 8.74 0.46
N PHE A 394 -17.69 7.55 0.99
CA PHE A 394 -17.21 6.42 0.20
C PHE A 394 -18.25 5.94 -0.81
N SER A 395 -19.53 5.88 -0.42
CA SER A 395 -20.63 5.52 -1.30
C SER A 395 -20.76 6.54 -2.45
N SER A 396 -20.72 7.83 -2.14
CA SER A 396 -20.73 8.91 -3.13
C SER A 396 -19.53 8.83 -4.08
N LEU A 397 -18.33 8.54 -3.59
CA LEU A 397 -17.15 8.29 -4.42
C LEU A 397 -17.37 7.10 -5.38
N ILE A 398 -17.90 6.00 -4.87
CA ILE A 398 -18.19 4.79 -5.68
C ILE A 398 -19.23 5.12 -6.76
N MET A 399 -20.29 5.86 -6.45
CA MET A 399 -21.28 6.30 -7.43
C MET A 399 -20.66 7.18 -8.52
N VAL A 400 -19.80 8.13 -8.16
CA VAL A 400 -19.12 9.01 -9.11
C VAL A 400 -18.16 8.21 -9.99
N LEU A 401 -17.38 7.28 -9.44
CA LEU A 401 -16.49 6.42 -10.21
C LEU A 401 -17.26 5.49 -11.17
N PHE A 402 -18.38 4.94 -10.71
CA PHE A 402 -19.24 4.08 -11.52
C PHE A 402 -19.88 4.84 -12.68
N SER A 403 -20.38 6.04 -12.44
CA SER A 403 -20.94 6.91 -13.48
C SER A 403 -19.87 7.33 -14.51
N LEU A 404 -18.66 7.70 -14.07
CA LEU A 404 -17.53 7.98 -14.96
C LEU A 404 -17.16 6.78 -15.84
N PHE A 405 -17.14 5.59 -15.27
CA PHE A 405 -16.84 4.36 -16.00
C PHE A 405 -17.88 4.08 -17.09
N LEU A 406 -19.17 4.12 -16.75
CA LEU A 406 -20.25 3.91 -17.72
C LEU A 406 -20.25 5.01 -18.81
N ALA A 407 -19.95 6.26 -18.44
CA ALA A 407 -19.89 7.38 -19.37
C ALA A 407 -18.78 7.23 -20.40
N TRP A 408 -17.62 6.77 -19.95
CA TRP A 408 -16.50 6.48 -20.85
C TRP A 408 -16.87 5.38 -21.86
N TRP A 409 -17.55 4.33 -21.39
CA TRP A 409 -18.00 3.24 -22.25
C TRP A 409 -19.06 3.71 -23.27
N LEU A 410 -20.09 4.43 -22.82
CA LEU A 410 -21.13 5.00 -23.68
C LEU A 410 -20.57 6.00 -24.69
N SER A 411 -19.61 6.84 -24.29
CA SER A 411 -18.94 7.79 -25.19
C SER A 411 -18.25 7.08 -26.35
N LYS A 412 -17.55 5.96 -26.08
CA LYS A 412 -16.96 5.14 -27.15
C LYS A 412 -18.02 4.52 -28.06
N GLY A 413 -19.14 4.06 -27.49
CA GLY A 413 -20.25 3.49 -28.24
C GLY A 413 -20.90 4.50 -29.19
N ILE A 414 -21.27 5.68 -28.68
CA ILE A 414 -21.89 6.77 -29.45
C ILE A 414 -20.95 7.27 -30.54
N VAL A 415 -19.67 7.49 -30.24
CA VAL A 415 -18.68 7.91 -31.25
C VAL A 415 -18.53 6.87 -32.36
N LYS A 416 -18.55 5.57 -32.02
CA LYS A 416 -18.50 4.49 -33.00
C LYS A 416 -19.78 4.45 -33.87
N LEU A 417 -20.96 4.64 -33.26
CA LEU A 417 -22.23 4.70 -33.97
C LEU A 417 -22.30 5.91 -34.91
N LEU A 418 -21.94 7.10 -34.42
CA LEU A 418 -21.89 8.32 -35.22
C LEU A 418 -20.91 8.17 -36.39
N LYS A 419 -19.72 7.60 -36.16
CA LYS A 419 -18.77 7.30 -37.24
C LYS A 419 -19.38 6.38 -38.30
N ASN A 420 -20.09 5.33 -37.90
CA ASN A 420 -20.73 4.41 -38.84
C ASN A 420 -21.94 5.02 -39.58
N ILE A 421 -22.59 6.04 -39.01
CA ILE A 421 -23.75 6.69 -39.63
C ILE A 421 -23.32 7.82 -40.55
N TYR A 422 -22.37 8.64 -40.12
CA TYR A 422 -22.01 9.89 -40.75
C TYR A 422 -20.75 9.81 -41.61
N LEU A 423 -19.77 8.97 -41.27
CA LEU A 423 -18.53 8.81 -42.04
C LEU A 423 -18.58 7.62 -43.01
N ASP A 424 -19.77 7.05 -43.23
CA ASP A 424 -20.00 6.04 -44.25
C ASP A 424 -20.09 6.73 -45.63
N PRO A 425 -19.14 6.47 -46.56
CA PRO A 425 -19.08 7.16 -47.85
C PRO A 425 -20.34 6.94 -48.70
N SER A 426 -21.05 5.83 -48.47
CA SER A 426 -22.27 5.49 -49.20
C SER A 426 -23.47 6.38 -48.86
N LYS A 427 -23.42 7.07 -47.72
CA LYS A 427 -24.53 7.90 -47.22
C LYS A 427 -24.40 9.39 -47.56
N GLY A 428 -23.25 9.82 -48.11
CA GLY A 428 -23.07 11.15 -48.68
C GLY A 428 -23.16 12.34 -47.70
N TYR A 429 -23.07 12.10 -46.39
CA TYR A 429 -23.14 13.18 -45.39
C TYR A 429 -21.91 14.10 -45.39
N PHE A 430 -20.77 13.61 -45.88
CA PHE A 430 -19.53 14.36 -46.03
C PHE A 430 -18.87 13.91 -47.35
N ASN A 431 -18.29 14.88 -48.08
CA ASN A 431 -17.56 14.63 -49.34
C ASN A 431 -16.11 14.23 -49.09
#